data_AF-F3AHY2-F1
#
_entry.id   AF-F3AHY2-F1
#
_cell.length_a   1.000
_cell.length_b   1.000
_cell.length_c   1.000
_cell.angle_alpha   90.00
_cell.angle_beta   90.00
_cell.angle_gamma   90.00
#
_symmetry.space_group_name_H-M   'P 1'
#
loop_
_entity.id
_entity.type
_entity.pdbx_description
1 polymer ?
#
loop_
_entity_poly.entity_id
_entity_poly.type
_entity_poly.pdbx_seq_one_letter_code
_entity_poly.pdbx_strand_id
1 'polypeptide(L)'
;MSTLIIPCLGRKIMNGIPQYLNHHPNGELLLERSLRGVYASGYEKVIIVLYSNDVKMYHADRVIKDELKEYPIEILCLDEMTSGPAETIYRVIKAKELSGTVVIKDADNYLRTEELPKGNFVAGLDLNTWERDMHNLRNKSFLIVNEQGNLLDIIEKKIRSEVVCLGLYGFKRAEDFIKAYEKLNDASYPISSLYVSHIISYLIGYSGKVFRYVKSLEYENWGDKRLWSDLQRDYALYFINLDTIWGNQGTLTESCKEKLMQLQNRGATFVGYTVENEEYKQLALKVLQEAGLKFLKVIYGCPFSEKKYLINSERDLERKVIEL
;
A
#
# COMPACT_ATOMS: atom_id res chain seq x y z
N MET A 1 4.46 -20.09 -17.99
CA MET A 1 4.07 -20.02 -16.58
C MET A 1 4.77 -18.89 -15.85
N SER A 2 4.01 -17.84 -15.56
CA SER A 2 4.36 -16.76 -14.64
C SER A 2 3.38 -16.79 -13.46
N THR A 3 3.93 -16.93 -12.24
CA THR A 3 3.13 -16.95 -11.01
C THR A 3 3.51 -15.77 -10.14
N LEU A 4 2.52 -14.98 -9.71
CA LEU A 4 2.68 -13.97 -8.67
C LEU A 4 2.40 -14.60 -7.30
N ILE A 5 3.24 -14.37 -6.31
CA ILE A 5 3.08 -14.84 -4.94
C ILE A 5 2.99 -13.63 -4.02
N ILE A 6 1.94 -13.57 -3.19
CA ILE A 6 1.76 -12.54 -2.16
C ILE A 6 1.78 -13.19 -0.77
N PRO A 7 2.90 -13.10 -0.04
CA PRO A 7 2.99 -13.63 1.31
C PRO A 7 2.28 -12.71 2.31
N CYS A 8 1.24 -13.22 2.97
CA CYS A 8 0.51 -12.50 4.01
C CYS A 8 0.82 -13.01 5.42
N LEU A 9 1.76 -13.96 5.59
CA LEU A 9 2.08 -14.58 6.89
C LEU A 9 2.68 -13.60 7.91
N GLY A 10 3.53 -12.66 7.49
CA GLY A 10 4.18 -11.67 8.36
C GLY A 10 3.27 -10.53 8.83
N ARG A 11 1.95 -10.68 8.72
CA ARG A 11 0.96 -9.62 8.92
C ARG A 11 1.00 -8.99 10.32
N LYS A 12 0.69 -7.70 10.34
CA LYS A 12 0.35 -6.94 11.55
C LYS A 12 -1.16 -6.98 11.77
N ILE A 13 -1.59 -6.88 13.02
CA ILE A 13 -3.01 -6.69 13.36
C ILE A 13 -3.28 -5.19 13.46
N MET A 14 -4.27 -4.71 12.71
CA MET A 14 -4.76 -3.33 12.74
C MET A 14 -6.28 -3.35 12.79
N ASN A 15 -6.86 -2.51 13.64
CA ASN A 15 -8.31 -2.47 13.87
C ASN A 15 -8.91 -3.83 14.25
N GLY A 16 -8.13 -4.66 14.96
CA GLY A 16 -8.58 -5.99 15.42
C GLY A 16 -8.51 -7.11 14.37
N ILE A 17 -8.08 -6.83 13.13
CA ILE A 17 -7.95 -7.83 12.06
C ILE A 17 -6.57 -7.78 11.38
N PRO A 18 -6.16 -8.83 10.64
CA PRO A 18 -4.99 -8.78 9.77
C PRO A 18 -5.00 -7.55 8.87
N GLN A 19 -3.88 -6.84 8.80
CA GLN A 19 -3.79 -5.58 8.10
C GLN A 19 -4.27 -5.67 6.65
N TYR A 20 -3.85 -6.70 5.91
CA TYR A 20 -4.22 -6.88 4.50
C TYR A 20 -5.73 -7.07 4.25
N LEU A 21 -6.52 -7.32 5.31
CA LEU A 21 -7.99 -7.41 5.28
C LEU A 21 -8.70 -6.09 5.62
N ASN A 22 -7.97 -5.03 5.97
CA ASN A 22 -8.57 -3.71 6.11
C ASN A 22 -8.84 -3.11 4.72
N HIS A 23 -9.73 -2.12 4.67
CA HIS A 23 -10.02 -1.37 3.46
C HIS A 23 -9.23 -0.06 3.43
N HIS A 24 -8.63 0.21 2.28
CA HIS A 24 -8.10 1.53 1.97
C HIS A 24 -9.24 2.57 2.07
N PRO A 25 -8.99 3.83 2.46
CA PRO A 25 -10.03 4.85 2.56
C PRO A 25 -10.90 5.10 1.31
N ASN A 26 -10.45 4.64 0.14
CA ASN A 26 -11.22 4.69 -1.11
C ASN A 26 -12.20 3.52 -1.28
N GLY A 27 -12.27 2.59 -0.32
CA GLY A 27 -13.17 1.45 -0.31
C GLY A 27 -12.59 0.12 -0.82
N GLU A 28 -11.38 0.11 -1.41
CA GLU A 28 -10.74 -1.13 -1.89
C GLU A 28 -10.14 -1.94 -0.74
N LEU A 29 -10.14 -3.28 -0.83
CA LEU A 29 -9.37 -4.10 0.10
C LEU A 29 -7.88 -3.72 -0.02
N LEU A 30 -7.14 -3.62 1.09
CA LEU A 30 -5.71 -3.27 0.99
C LEU A 30 -4.92 -4.30 0.17
N LEU A 31 -5.29 -5.58 0.26
CA LEU A 31 -4.71 -6.62 -0.58
C LEU A 31 -5.02 -6.38 -2.07
N GLU A 32 -6.25 -6.01 -2.43
CA GLU A 32 -6.63 -5.64 -3.80
C GLU A 32 -5.83 -4.43 -4.28
N ARG A 33 -5.77 -3.36 -3.47
CA ARG A 33 -4.97 -2.16 -3.74
C ARG A 33 -3.52 -2.53 -4.03
N SER A 34 -2.93 -3.48 -3.29
CA SER A 34 -1.55 -3.95 -3.47
C SER A 34 -1.28 -4.63 -4.83
N LEU A 35 -2.31 -5.24 -5.42
CA LEU A 35 -2.24 -6.01 -6.68
C LEU A 35 -2.40 -5.13 -7.93
N ARG A 36 -3.15 -4.03 -7.80
CA ARG A 36 -3.57 -3.20 -8.94
C ARG A 36 -2.42 -2.66 -9.78
N GLY A 37 -1.38 -2.15 -9.12
CA GLY A 37 -0.26 -1.47 -9.79
C GLY A 37 0.80 -2.41 -10.37
N VAL A 38 0.67 -3.71 -10.14
CA VAL A 38 1.63 -4.73 -10.61
C VAL A 38 1.05 -5.64 -11.70
N TYR A 39 -0.07 -5.24 -12.31
CA TYR A 39 -0.75 -5.96 -13.39
C TYR A 39 -1.05 -7.42 -13.02
N ALA A 40 -1.61 -7.65 -11.84
CA ALA A 40 -1.86 -9.00 -11.32
C ALA A 40 -2.68 -9.91 -12.25
N SER A 41 -3.59 -9.35 -13.07
CA SER A 41 -4.36 -10.09 -14.08
C SER A 41 -3.52 -10.58 -15.27
N GLY A 42 -2.29 -10.08 -15.43
CA GLY A 42 -1.35 -10.50 -16.47
C GLY A 42 -0.53 -11.75 -16.11
N TYR A 43 -0.70 -12.30 -14.90
CA TYR A 43 -0.07 -13.56 -14.49
C TYR A 43 -1.02 -14.72 -14.75
N GLU A 44 -0.47 -15.91 -15.04
CA GLU A 44 -1.27 -17.12 -15.19
C GLU A 44 -1.94 -17.51 -13.86
N LYS A 45 -1.29 -17.16 -12.73
CA LYS A 45 -1.77 -17.44 -11.39
C LYS A 45 -1.28 -16.41 -10.39
N VAL A 46 -2.14 -16.05 -9.44
CA VAL A 46 -1.78 -15.22 -8.28
C VAL A 46 -2.01 -16.05 -7.02
N ILE A 47 -0.95 -16.42 -6.33
CA ILE A 47 -1.01 -17.21 -5.08
C ILE A 47 -0.97 -16.27 -3.88
N ILE A 48 -2.07 -16.20 -3.14
CA ILE A 48 -2.12 -15.52 -1.85
C ILE A 48 -1.80 -16.54 -0.75
N VAL A 49 -0.76 -16.25 0.04
CA VAL A 49 -0.29 -17.16 1.09
C VAL A 49 -0.79 -16.67 2.43
N LEU A 50 -1.66 -17.44 3.08
CA LEU A 50 -2.30 -17.08 4.34
C LEU A 50 -1.79 -17.95 5.49
N TYR A 51 -1.85 -17.41 6.70
CA TYR A 51 -1.74 -18.22 7.90
C TYR A 51 -3.09 -18.87 8.19
N SER A 52 -3.14 -20.19 8.43
CA SER A 52 -4.40 -20.93 8.63
C SER A 52 -5.25 -20.37 9.77
N ASN A 53 -4.65 -19.75 10.78
CA ASN A 53 -5.38 -19.09 11.85
C ASN A 53 -6.16 -17.85 11.38
N ASP A 54 -5.66 -17.13 10.36
CA ASP A 54 -6.36 -15.97 9.83
C ASP A 54 -7.65 -16.38 9.10
N VAL A 55 -7.62 -17.55 8.45
CA VAL A 55 -8.82 -18.18 7.87
C VAL A 55 -9.83 -18.54 8.96
N LYS A 56 -9.36 -19.16 10.06
CA LYS A 56 -10.22 -19.58 11.18
C LYS A 56 -10.85 -18.40 11.93
N MET A 57 -10.06 -17.36 12.22
CA MET A 57 -10.50 -16.24 13.06
C MET A 57 -11.20 -15.13 12.29
N TYR A 58 -10.79 -14.87 11.04
CA TYR A 58 -11.23 -13.69 10.29
C TYR A 58 -11.87 -14.05 8.95
N HIS A 59 -12.03 -15.34 8.64
CA HIS A 59 -12.55 -15.80 7.35
C HIS A 59 -11.80 -15.18 6.15
N ALA A 60 -10.48 -15.00 6.33
CA ALA A 60 -9.62 -14.29 5.38
C ALA A 60 -9.75 -14.82 3.94
N ASP A 61 -9.88 -16.13 3.78
CA ASP A 61 -10.05 -16.78 2.48
C ASP A 61 -11.35 -16.39 1.77
N ARG A 62 -12.45 -16.25 2.52
CA ARG A 62 -13.76 -15.86 1.97
C ARG A 62 -13.75 -14.42 1.54
N VAL A 63 -13.29 -13.51 2.42
CA VAL A 63 -13.15 -12.07 2.12
C VAL A 63 -12.32 -11.87 0.85
N ILE A 64 -11.16 -12.55 0.77
CA ILE A 64 -10.27 -12.43 -0.38
C ILE A 64 -10.92 -12.98 -1.66
N LYS A 65 -11.60 -14.13 -1.61
CA LYS A 65 -12.29 -14.68 -2.78
C LYS A 65 -13.43 -13.80 -3.27
N ASP A 66 -14.18 -13.21 -2.35
CA ASP A 66 -15.35 -12.38 -2.67
C ASP A 66 -14.91 -11.03 -3.29
N GLU A 67 -13.91 -10.38 -2.71
CA GLU A 67 -13.43 -9.06 -3.15
C GLU A 67 -12.46 -9.13 -4.34
N LEU A 68 -11.65 -10.20 -4.48
CA LEU A 68 -10.64 -10.34 -5.55
C LEU A 68 -11.07 -11.31 -6.68
N LYS A 69 -12.38 -11.49 -6.87
CA LYS A 69 -12.94 -12.41 -7.88
C LYS A 69 -12.48 -12.16 -9.33
N GLU A 70 -12.06 -10.93 -9.64
CA GLU A 70 -11.59 -10.52 -10.97
C GLU A 70 -10.13 -10.94 -11.26
N TYR A 71 -9.42 -11.45 -10.24
CA TYR A 71 -8.04 -11.92 -10.36
C TYR A 71 -7.96 -13.44 -10.35
N PRO A 72 -6.95 -14.06 -11.00
CA PRO A 72 -6.76 -15.51 -11.00
C PRO A 72 -6.16 -15.98 -9.66
N ILE A 73 -6.89 -15.77 -8.56
CA ILE A 73 -6.43 -16.03 -7.20
C ILE A 73 -6.48 -17.52 -6.87
N GLU A 74 -5.37 -18.03 -6.35
CA GLU A 74 -5.30 -19.29 -5.62
C GLU A 74 -4.83 -19.02 -4.19
N ILE A 75 -5.48 -19.62 -3.20
CA ILE A 75 -5.11 -19.44 -1.80
C ILE A 75 -4.31 -20.67 -1.33
N LEU A 76 -3.14 -20.42 -0.73
CA LEU A 76 -2.36 -21.44 -0.02
C LEU A 76 -2.29 -21.08 1.46
N CYS A 77 -2.75 -21.98 2.33
CA CYS A 77 -2.66 -21.79 3.77
C CYS A 77 -1.45 -22.52 4.33
N LEU A 78 -0.74 -21.88 5.27
CA LEU A 78 0.30 -22.49 6.08
C LEU A 78 -0.17 -22.56 7.52
N ASP A 79 -0.01 -23.73 8.15
CA ASP A 79 -0.45 -23.96 9.53
C ASP A 79 0.49 -23.37 10.58
N GLU A 80 1.71 -23.02 10.17
CA GLU A 80 2.73 -22.43 11.03
C GLU A 80 3.32 -21.17 10.41
N MET A 81 3.73 -20.24 11.27
CA MET A 81 4.51 -19.08 10.88
C MET A 81 5.91 -19.52 10.43
N THR A 82 6.43 -18.89 9.38
CA THR A 82 7.82 -19.10 8.94
C THR A 82 8.78 -18.14 9.64
N SER A 83 10.07 -18.49 9.64
CA SER A 83 11.16 -17.65 10.14
C SER A 83 11.33 -16.32 9.40
N GLY A 84 10.86 -16.23 8.15
CA GLY A 84 10.93 -15.00 7.36
C GLY A 84 10.30 -15.14 5.97
N PRO A 85 10.26 -14.04 5.20
CA PRO A 85 9.60 -14.02 3.89
C PRO A 85 10.28 -14.96 2.89
N ALA A 86 11.60 -15.16 2.94
CA ALA A 86 12.26 -16.08 2.02
C ALA A 86 11.82 -17.54 2.24
N GLU A 87 11.63 -17.95 3.50
CA GLU A 87 11.10 -19.29 3.81
C GLU A 87 9.66 -19.44 3.36
N THR A 88 8.80 -18.42 3.56
CA THR A 88 7.42 -18.45 3.04
C THR A 88 7.41 -18.75 1.54
N ILE A 89 8.21 -18.04 0.76
CA ILE A 89 8.28 -18.22 -0.69
C ILE A 89 8.86 -19.60 -1.05
N TYR A 90 9.91 -20.05 -0.37
CA TYR A 90 10.46 -21.39 -0.57
C TYR A 90 9.40 -22.48 -0.38
N ARG A 91 8.65 -22.43 0.74
CA ARG A 91 7.57 -23.38 1.03
C ARG A 91 6.48 -23.34 -0.04
N VAL A 92 6.10 -22.16 -0.53
CA VAL A 92 5.10 -22.01 -1.59
C VAL A 92 5.56 -22.64 -2.89
N ILE A 93 6.78 -22.32 -3.34
CA ILE A 93 7.36 -22.86 -4.57
C ILE A 93 7.40 -24.39 -4.49
N LYS A 94 7.83 -24.96 -3.35
CA LYS A 94 7.89 -26.42 -3.15
C LYS A 94 6.51 -27.06 -3.10
N ALA A 95 5.58 -26.50 -2.33
CA ALA A 95 4.24 -27.08 -2.13
C ALA A 95 3.38 -27.04 -3.40
N LYS A 96 3.62 -26.08 -4.29
CA LYS A 96 2.89 -25.91 -5.56
C LYS A 96 3.69 -26.37 -6.78
N GLU A 97 4.87 -26.95 -6.55
CA GLU A 97 5.78 -27.43 -7.60
C GLU A 97 6.00 -26.37 -8.69
N LEU A 98 6.13 -25.11 -8.28
CA LEU A 98 6.22 -24.00 -9.23
C LEU A 98 7.50 -24.11 -10.05
N SER A 99 7.35 -23.91 -11.36
CA SER A 99 8.45 -23.86 -12.32
C SER A 99 8.33 -22.61 -13.19
N GLY A 100 9.42 -22.21 -13.82
CA GLY A 100 9.46 -21.00 -14.64
C GLY A 100 9.47 -19.72 -13.80
N THR A 101 8.77 -18.69 -14.25
CA THR A 101 8.87 -17.34 -13.65
C THR A 101 8.04 -17.24 -12.39
N VAL A 102 8.67 -16.79 -11.30
CA VAL A 102 8.01 -16.46 -10.03
C VAL A 102 8.22 -14.98 -9.74
N VAL A 103 7.14 -14.27 -9.44
CA VAL A 103 7.17 -12.89 -8.96
C VAL A 103 6.66 -12.86 -7.53
N ILE A 104 7.28 -12.08 -6.67
CA ILE A 104 6.95 -11.93 -5.27
C ILE A 104 6.55 -10.48 -5.03
N LYS A 105 5.41 -10.24 -4.38
CA LYS A 105 4.93 -8.90 -4.02
C LYS A 105 4.52 -8.85 -2.56
N ASP A 106 5.06 -7.90 -1.80
CA ASP A 106 4.65 -7.64 -0.43
C ASP A 106 3.20 -7.09 -0.38
N ALA A 107 2.40 -7.54 0.59
CA ALA A 107 0.98 -7.17 0.73
C ALA A 107 0.75 -5.78 1.40
N ASP A 108 1.80 -5.18 1.95
CA ASP A 108 1.71 -4.03 2.86
C ASP A 108 1.91 -2.66 2.19
N ASN A 109 1.95 -2.65 0.87
CA ASN A 109 2.16 -1.47 0.07
C ASN A 109 1.53 -1.59 -1.34
N TYR A 110 1.31 -0.45 -1.96
CA TYR A 110 1.01 -0.32 -3.38
C TYR A 110 2.20 0.30 -4.10
N LEU A 111 2.47 -0.20 -5.30
CA LEU A 111 3.44 0.39 -6.22
C LEU A 111 2.96 0.18 -7.65
N ARG A 112 3.31 1.08 -8.57
CA ARG A 112 2.96 0.97 -9.99
C ARG A 112 4.20 0.99 -10.86
N THR A 113 4.35 -0.02 -11.71
CA THR A 113 5.38 -0.04 -12.75
C THR A 113 4.80 0.45 -14.08
N GLU A 114 5.66 0.89 -14.99
CA GLU A 114 5.22 1.32 -16.32
C GLU A 114 4.56 0.19 -17.11
N GLU A 115 5.18 -0.99 -17.08
CA GLU A 115 4.68 -2.22 -17.71
C GLU A 115 4.85 -3.42 -16.76
N LEU A 116 4.24 -4.56 -17.12
CA LEU A 116 4.43 -5.83 -16.42
C LEU A 116 5.90 -6.28 -16.55
N PRO A 117 6.70 -6.25 -15.47
CA PRO A 117 8.12 -6.55 -15.58
C PRO A 117 8.37 -8.04 -15.79
N LYS A 118 9.46 -8.37 -16.49
CA LYS A 118 9.79 -9.76 -16.90
C LYS A 118 11.19 -10.16 -16.49
N GLY A 119 11.37 -11.45 -16.21
CA GLY A 119 12.67 -12.05 -15.91
C GLY A 119 13.15 -11.74 -14.48
N ASN A 120 14.45 -11.54 -14.33
CA ASN A 120 15.06 -11.18 -13.05
C ASN A 120 15.00 -9.67 -12.85
N PHE A 121 14.23 -9.21 -11.88
CA PHE A 121 14.09 -7.79 -11.62
C PHE A 121 13.80 -7.48 -10.16
N VAL A 122 14.05 -6.24 -9.78
CA VAL A 122 13.63 -5.69 -8.48
C VAL A 122 13.04 -4.31 -8.71
N ALA A 123 11.83 -4.10 -8.23
CA ALA A 123 11.21 -2.79 -8.27
C ALA A 123 11.71 -1.92 -7.12
N GLY A 124 11.98 -0.66 -7.45
CA GLY A 124 12.47 0.30 -6.48
C GLY A 124 12.00 1.72 -6.76
N LEU A 125 12.31 2.60 -5.82
CA LEU A 125 12.03 4.02 -5.86
C LEU A 125 13.32 4.79 -5.63
N ASP A 126 13.63 5.72 -6.52
CA ASP A 126 14.77 6.61 -6.39
C ASP A 126 14.40 7.83 -5.54
N LEU A 127 15.01 7.94 -4.36
CA LEU A 127 14.81 9.01 -3.39
C LEU A 127 15.17 10.40 -3.92
N ASN A 128 16.05 10.51 -4.91
CA ASN A 128 16.41 11.81 -5.49
C ASN A 128 15.29 12.39 -6.36
N THR A 129 14.42 11.51 -6.90
CA THR A 129 13.29 11.90 -7.77
C THR A 129 11.94 11.83 -7.08
N TRP A 130 11.89 11.29 -5.87
CA TRP A 130 10.68 11.12 -5.11
C TRP A 130 10.39 12.37 -4.27
N GLU A 131 9.29 13.06 -4.59
CA GLU A 131 8.96 14.36 -3.98
C GLU A 131 8.29 14.25 -2.60
N ARG A 132 7.92 13.04 -2.17
CA ARG A 132 7.25 12.81 -0.88
C ARG A 132 8.23 12.25 0.15
N ASP A 133 7.98 12.54 1.43
CA ASP A 133 8.75 11.90 2.49
C ASP A 133 8.52 10.38 2.50
N MET A 134 9.61 9.62 2.68
CA MET A 134 9.51 8.18 2.96
C MET A 134 9.99 7.89 4.38
N HIS A 135 9.08 7.32 5.18
CA HIS A 135 9.38 6.94 6.56
C HIS A 135 10.02 5.56 6.65
N ASN A 136 10.66 5.30 7.79
CA ASN A 136 11.23 4.00 8.16
C ASN A 136 12.28 3.45 7.17
N LEU A 137 13.09 4.35 6.58
CA LEU A 137 14.20 4.01 5.68
C LEU A 137 15.13 2.91 6.22
N ARG A 138 15.42 2.92 7.53
CA ARG A 138 16.27 1.90 8.18
C ARG A 138 15.70 0.49 8.11
N ASN A 139 14.39 0.35 7.93
CA ASN A 139 13.70 -0.94 7.84
C ASN A 139 13.52 -1.43 6.40
N LYS A 140 14.12 -0.73 5.41
CA LYS A 140 13.98 -1.06 3.99
C LYS A 140 15.26 -1.64 3.41
N SER A 141 15.10 -2.37 2.32
CA SER A 141 16.19 -2.86 1.48
C SER A 141 16.62 -1.76 0.49
N PHE A 142 17.92 -1.67 0.18
CA PHE A 142 18.48 -0.67 -0.73
C PHE A 142 19.14 -1.35 -1.93
N LEU A 143 18.87 -0.83 -3.13
CA LEU A 143 19.39 -1.35 -4.40
C LEU A 143 20.65 -0.57 -4.79
N ILE A 144 21.74 -1.27 -5.07
CA ILE A 144 22.92 -0.66 -5.69
C ILE A 144 22.81 -0.94 -7.18
N VAL A 145 22.61 0.12 -7.98
CA VAL A 145 22.30 0.02 -9.41
C VAL A 145 23.40 0.72 -10.21
N ASN A 146 23.82 0.12 -11.33
CA ASN A 146 24.76 0.75 -12.25
C ASN A 146 24.07 1.63 -13.29
N GLU A 147 24.84 2.37 -14.08
CA GLU A 147 24.33 3.30 -15.12
C GLU A 147 23.45 2.62 -16.20
N GLN A 148 23.58 1.30 -16.37
CA GLN A 148 22.79 0.51 -17.32
C GLN A 148 21.47 -0.02 -16.73
N GLY A 149 21.18 0.31 -15.46
CA GLY A 149 19.99 -0.19 -14.76
C GLY A 149 20.11 -1.64 -14.26
N ASN A 150 21.31 -2.20 -14.18
CA ASN A 150 21.55 -3.52 -13.59
C ASN A 150 21.89 -3.39 -12.10
N LEU A 151 21.36 -4.31 -11.29
CA LEU A 151 21.70 -4.39 -9.87
C LEU A 151 23.11 -4.96 -9.71
N LEU A 152 23.95 -4.22 -8.97
CA LEU A 152 25.23 -4.69 -8.44
C LEU A 152 25.04 -5.44 -7.12
N ASP A 153 24.08 -5.00 -6.29
CA ASP A 153 23.71 -5.69 -5.05
C ASP A 153 22.35 -5.18 -4.51
N ILE A 154 21.81 -5.86 -3.50
CA ILE A 154 20.68 -5.43 -2.68
C ILE A 154 20.99 -5.67 -1.20
N ILE A 155 20.84 -4.63 -0.38
CA ILE A 155 21.23 -4.67 1.04
C ILE A 155 20.01 -4.53 1.95
N GLU A 156 19.76 -5.54 2.77
CA GLU A 156 18.66 -5.58 3.73
C GLU A 156 18.88 -4.65 4.93
N LYS A 157 17.89 -3.79 5.22
CA LYS A 157 17.78 -2.98 6.45
C LYS A 157 19.02 -2.16 6.80
N LYS A 158 19.71 -1.69 5.77
CA LYS A 158 20.92 -0.86 5.93
C LYS A 158 21.00 0.14 4.78
N ILE A 159 20.97 1.43 5.14
CA ILE A 159 21.04 2.52 4.17
C ILE A 159 22.39 2.47 3.44
N ARG A 160 22.33 2.33 2.12
CA ARG A 160 23.49 2.13 1.24
C ARG A 160 23.44 2.83 -0.11
N SER A 161 22.26 3.28 -0.55
CA SER A 161 22.05 3.99 -1.81
C SER A 161 20.78 4.85 -1.75
N GLU A 162 20.51 5.57 -2.82
CA GLU A 162 19.33 6.39 -3.10
C GLU A 162 18.12 5.55 -3.55
N VAL A 163 18.33 4.32 -4.05
CA VAL A 163 17.24 3.49 -4.58
C VAL A 163 16.76 2.52 -3.51
N VAL A 164 15.49 2.64 -3.14
CA VAL A 164 14.87 1.79 -2.11
C VAL A 164 14.03 0.71 -2.77
N CYS A 165 14.19 -0.52 -2.30
CA CYS A 165 13.37 -1.66 -2.71
C CYS A 165 11.95 -1.53 -2.16
N LEU A 166 10.95 -1.77 -3.03
CA LEU A 166 9.54 -1.66 -2.69
C LEU A 166 8.83 -3.01 -2.49
N GLY A 167 9.58 -4.12 -2.41
CA GLY A 167 8.97 -5.42 -2.14
C GLY A 167 8.30 -6.08 -3.36
N LEU A 168 8.75 -5.77 -4.58
CA LEU A 168 8.38 -6.50 -5.80
C LEU A 168 9.64 -7.05 -6.48
N TYR A 169 9.67 -8.37 -6.62
CA TYR A 169 10.84 -9.13 -7.07
C TYR A 169 10.45 -10.14 -8.14
N GLY A 170 11.17 -10.20 -9.25
CA GLY A 170 11.01 -11.23 -10.26
C GLY A 170 12.19 -12.19 -10.29
N PHE A 171 11.89 -13.48 -10.39
CA PHE A 171 12.83 -14.55 -10.61
C PHE A 171 12.43 -15.26 -11.90
N LYS A 172 13.31 -15.25 -12.90
CA LYS A 172 13.08 -15.91 -14.18
C LYS A 172 12.86 -17.42 -14.02
N ARG A 173 13.42 -18.02 -12.96
CA ARG A 173 13.37 -19.45 -12.67
C ARG A 173 13.16 -19.69 -11.18
N ALA A 174 12.09 -20.38 -10.83
CA ALA A 174 11.81 -20.81 -9.46
C ALA A 174 12.97 -21.64 -8.87
N GLU A 175 13.60 -22.48 -9.69
CA GLU A 175 14.74 -23.31 -9.25
C GLU A 175 15.96 -22.51 -8.78
N ASP A 176 16.18 -21.31 -9.34
CA ASP A 176 17.27 -20.43 -8.87
C ASP A 176 16.99 -19.96 -7.44
N PHE A 177 15.72 -19.64 -7.11
CA PHE A 177 15.31 -19.28 -5.76
C PHE A 177 15.50 -20.43 -4.77
N ILE A 178 15.02 -21.64 -5.11
CA ILE A 178 15.13 -22.84 -4.28
C ILE A 178 16.59 -23.10 -3.89
N LYS A 179 17.48 -23.17 -4.90
CA LYS A 179 18.90 -23.47 -4.69
C LYS A 179 19.59 -22.42 -3.83
N ALA A 180 19.29 -21.14 -4.05
CA ALA A 180 19.86 -20.06 -3.26
C ALA A 180 19.35 -20.10 -1.80
N TYR A 181 18.05 -20.36 -1.59
CA TYR A 181 17.49 -20.50 -0.25
C TYR A 181 18.12 -21.67 0.51
N GLU A 182 18.19 -22.85 -0.10
CA GLU A 182 18.78 -24.05 0.53
C GLU A 182 20.25 -23.84 0.90
N LYS A 183 21.00 -23.08 0.09
CA LYS A 183 22.40 -22.77 0.40
C LYS A 183 22.55 -21.76 1.54
N LEU A 184 21.70 -20.73 1.58
CA LEU A 184 21.76 -19.67 2.58
C LEU A 184 21.13 -20.07 3.93
N ASN A 185 20.22 -21.04 3.93
CA ASN A 185 19.57 -21.56 5.14
C ASN A 185 20.44 -22.60 5.88
N ASP A 186 21.71 -22.71 5.51
CA ASP A 186 22.70 -23.53 6.20
C ASP A 186 23.19 -22.81 7.46
N ALA A 187 23.27 -23.53 8.59
CA ALA A 187 23.66 -22.98 9.89
C ALA A 187 25.06 -22.35 9.92
N SER A 188 25.91 -22.63 8.94
CA SER A 188 27.21 -21.98 8.76
C SER A 188 27.11 -20.52 8.30
N TYR A 189 25.96 -20.08 7.76
CA TYR A 189 25.73 -18.69 7.39
C TYR A 189 25.19 -17.89 8.57
N PRO A 190 25.82 -16.75 8.94
CA PRO A 190 25.42 -15.95 10.10
C PRO A 190 24.23 -15.03 9.79
N ILE A 191 23.14 -15.57 9.24
CA ILE A 191 21.93 -14.82 8.91
C ILE A 191 20.79 -15.31 9.82
N SER A 192 20.36 -14.46 10.75
CA SER A 192 19.31 -14.79 11.72
C SER A 192 17.90 -14.89 11.11
N SER A 193 17.64 -14.16 10.02
CA SER A 193 16.38 -14.21 9.28
C SER A 193 16.62 -13.98 7.80
N LEU A 194 16.22 -14.93 6.96
CA LEU A 194 16.41 -14.85 5.52
C LEU A 194 15.30 -14.01 4.86
N TYR A 195 15.73 -12.97 4.15
CA TYR A 195 14.88 -12.10 3.34
C TYR A 195 15.13 -12.37 1.85
N VAL A 196 14.17 -11.98 1.01
CA VAL A 196 14.28 -12.13 -0.45
C VAL A 196 15.49 -11.35 -1.00
N SER A 197 15.84 -10.23 -0.38
CA SER A 197 17.06 -9.47 -0.66
C SER A 197 18.34 -10.31 -0.52
N HIS A 198 18.46 -11.13 0.53
CA HIS A 198 19.62 -12.03 0.68
C HIS A 198 19.70 -13.06 -0.44
N ILE A 199 18.55 -13.60 -0.89
CA ILE A 199 18.48 -14.53 -2.02
C ILE A 199 19.00 -13.87 -3.30
N ILE A 200 18.56 -12.64 -3.57
CA ILE A 200 18.96 -11.88 -4.77
C ILE A 200 20.44 -11.52 -4.72
N SER A 201 20.92 -11.00 -3.58
CA SER A 201 22.34 -10.69 -3.36
C SER A 201 23.23 -11.91 -3.61
N TYR A 202 22.85 -13.08 -3.08
CA TYR A 202 23.55 -14.34 -3.35
C TYR A 202 23.55 -14.72 -4.83
N LEU A 203 22.40 -14.60 -5.51
CA LEU A 203 22.30 -14.93 -6.94
C LEU A 203 23.14 -13.99 -7.82
N ILE A 204 23.23 -12.71 -7.45
CA ILE A 204 24.11 -11.75 -8.13
C ILE A 204 25.58 -12.11 -7.90
N GLY A 205 26.00 -12.20 -6.63
CA GLY A 205 27.42 -12.34 -6.27
C GLY A 205 28.02 -13.73 -6.54
N TYR A 206 27.27 -14.80 -6.28
CA TYR A 206 27.79 -16.17 -6.39
C TYR A 206 27.34 -16.89 -7.67
N SER A 207 26.13 -16.60 -8.17
CA SER A 207 25.58 -17.30 -9.33
C SER A 207 25.64 -16.49 -10.63
N GLY A 208 26.16 -15.25 -10.59
CA GLY A 208 26.31 -14.38 -11.75
C GLY A 208 24.99 -14.00 -12.43
N LYS A 209 23.86 -14.08 -11.72
CA LYS A 209 22.54 -13.74 -12.27
C LYS A 209 22.38 -12.24 -12.33
N VAL A 210 22.04 -11.72 -13.51
CA VAL A 210 21.74 -10.30 -13.68
C VAL A 210 20.29 -10.03 -13.26
N PHE A 211 20.09 -9.07 -12.35
CA PHE A 211 18.80 -8.50 -12.00
C PHE A 211 18.74 -7.06 -12.52
N ARG A 212 17.59 -6.66 -13.07
CA ARG A 212 17.34 -5.29 -13.54
C ARG A 212 16.55 -4.47 -12.53
N TYR A 213 16.88 -3.20 -12.43
CA TYR A 213 16.09 -2.23 -11.69
C TYR A 213 14.84 -1.86 -12.49
N VAL A 214 13.68 -1.92 -11.83
CA VAL A 214 12.41 -1.44 -12.39
C VAL A 214 11.95 -0.25 -11.56
N LYS A 215 11.85 0.91 -12.20
CA LYS A 215 11.40 2.13 -11.53
C LYS A 215 9.90 2.06 -11.22
N SER A 216 9.54 2.43 -10.00
CA SER A 216 8.15 2.66 -9.61
C SER A 216 7.72 4.09 -9.95
N LEU A 217 6.50 4.23 -10.48
CA LEU A 217 5.85 5.49 -10.83
C LEU A 217 4.98 6.02 -9.68
N GLU A 218 4.41 5.11 -8.90
CA GLU A 218 3.59 5.43 -7.73
C GLU A 218 4.00 4.54 -6.57
N TYR A 219 3.76 5.01 -5.35
CA TYR A 219 4.03 4.26 -4.14
C TYR A 219 3.16 4.75 -2.98
N GLU A 220 2.52 3.82 -2.30
CA GLU A 220 1.82 4.03 -1.02
C GLU A 220 2.22 2.87 -0.10
N ASN A 221 2.38 3.15 1.19
CA ASN A 221 2.80 2.15 2.16
C ASN A 221 1.93 2.28 3.39
N TRP A 222 1.38 1.16 3.84
CA TRP A 222 0.60 1.07 5.07
C TRP A 222 1.25 0.17 6.11
N GLY A 223 2.38 -0.48 5.82
CA GLY A 223 2.93 -1.59 6.60
C GLY A 223 3.27 -1.36 8.07
N ASP A 224 3.01 -0.20 8.68
CA ASP A 224 3.01 -0.01 10.13
C ASP A 224 1.92 0.97 10.61
N LYS A 225 1.71 1.02 11.93
CA LYS A 225 0.62 1.80 12.54
C LYS A 225 0.69 3.28 12.22
N ARG A 226 1.89 3.86 12.12
CA ARG A 226 2.05 5.28 11.78
C ARG A 226 1.67 5.50 10.32
N LEU A 227 2.23 4.70 9.41
CA LEU A 227 1.94 4.77 7.99
C LEU A 227 0.44 4.57 7.69
N TRP A 228 -0.19 3.62 8.37
CA TRP A 228 -1.63 3.43 8.33
C TRP A 228 -2.40 4.67 8.80
N SER A 229 -2.00 5.27 9.92
CA SER A 229 -2.65 6.50 10.41
C SER A 229 -2.43 7.69 9.47
N ASP A 230 -1.27 7.79 8.84
CA ASP A 230 -0.97 8.84 7.86
C ASP A 230 -1.83 8.64 6.60
N LEU A 231 -1.98 7.40 6.12
CA LEU A 231 -2.89 7.05 5.04
C LEU A 231 -4.34 7.45 5.36
N GLN A 232 -4.85 7.13 6.54
CA GLN A 232 -6.21 7.52 6.95
C GLN A 232 -6.38 9.06 6.99
N ARG A 233 -5.32 9.79 7.34
CA ARG A 233 -5.33 11.26 7.36
C ARG A 233 -5.33 11.85 5.96
N ASP A 234 -4.56 11.26 5.05
CA ASP A 234 -4.46 11.72 3.66
C ASP A 234 -5.81 11.71 2.95
N TYR A 235 -6.66 10.73 3.27
CA TYR A 235 -7.99 10.56 2.68
C TYR A 235 -9.13 11.01 3.60
N ALA A 236 -8.85 11.88 4.59
CA ALA A 236 -9.87 12.33 5.53
C ALA A 236 -11.00 13.12 4.84
N LEU A 237 -12.21 12.97 5.38
CA LEU A 237 -13.35 13.81 5.05
C LEU A 237 -13.36 15.06 5.93
N TYR A 238 -13.31 16.24 5.31
CA TYR A 238 -13.42 17.52 6.01
C TYR A 238 -14.79 18.14 5.81
N PHE A 239 -15.45 18.48 6.92
CA PHE A 239 -16.63 19.32 6.94
C PHE A 239 -16.19 20.78 7.06
N ILE A 240 -16.41 21.55 6.01
CA ILE A 240 -15.88 22.90 5.85
C ILE A 240 -17.02 23.92 5.96
N ASN A 241 -16.91 24.84 6.91
CA ASN A 241 -17.81 25.99 7.01
C ASN A 241 -17.44 27.03 5.93
N LEU A 242 -18.25 27.11 4.88
CA LEU A 242 -18.00 28.00 3.75
C LEU A 242 -18.09 29.47 4.17
N ASP A 243 -18.93 29.79 5.14
CA ASP A 243 -19.15 31.16 5.64
C ASP A 243 -17.90 31.73 6.32
N THR A 244 -17.00 30.86 6.80
CA THR A 244 -15.72 31.27 7.39
C THR A 244 -14.55 31.20 6.43
N ILE A 245 -14.61 30.35 5.40
CA ILE A 245 -13.50 30.14 4.47
C ILE A 245 -13.43 31.25 3.41
N TRP A 246 -14.53 31.94 3.12
CA TRP A 246 -14.57 33.01 2.10
C TRP A 246 -14.03 34.36 2.60
N GLY A 247 -13.46 34.40 3.80
CA GLY A 247 -13.02 35.64 4.44
C GLY A 247 -14.15 36.67 4.59
N ASN A 248 -13.81 37.86 5.06
CA ASN A 248 -14.80 38.91 5.34
C ASN A 248 -15.42 39.55 4.09
N GLN A 249 -14.95 39.18 2.89
CA GLN A 249 -15.37 39.78 1.61
C GLN A 249 -16.14 38.81 0.70
N GLY A 250 -16.45 37.59 1.17
CA GLY A 250 -17.22 36.62 0.39
C GLY A 250 -16.45 36.03 -0.80
N THR A 251 -15.12 36.01 -0.75
CA THR A 251 -14.24 35.46 -1.79
C THR A 251 -13.22 34.48 -1.23
N LEU A 252 -13.02 33.35 -1.91
CA LEU A 252 -12.00 32.37 -1.52
C LEU A 252 -10.59 32.99 -1.68
N THR A 253 -9.87 33.14 -0.57
CA THR A 253 -8.50 33.66 -0.62
C THR A 253 -7.54 32.65 -1.27
N GLU A 254 -6.49 33.14 -1.94
CA GLU A 254 -5.50 32.26 -2.57
C GLU A 254 -4.80 31.36 -1.54
N SER A 255 -4.51 31.87 -0.33
CA SER A 255 -3.93 31.05 0.75
C SER A 255 -4.85 29.90 1.19
N CYS A 256 -6.15 30.13 1.30
CA CYS A 256 -7.12 29.08 1.61
C CYS A 256 -7.20 28.06 0.47
N LYS A 257 -7.24 28.54 -0.77
CA LYS A 257 -7.24 27.69 -1.97
C LYS A 257 -6.01 26.79 -2.02
N GLU A 258 -4.81 27.33 -1.83
CA GLU A 258 -3.56 26.55 -1.81
C GLU A 258 -3.58 25.44 -0.75
N LYS A 259 -4.02 25.75 0.47
CA LYS A 259 -4.10 24.76 1.57
C LYS A 259 -5.13 23.66 1.27
N LEU A 260 -6.30 24.03 0.74
CA LEU A 260 -7.32 23.05 0.34
C LEU A 260 -6.84 22.19 -0.84
N MET A 261 -6.14 22.78 -1.80
CA MET A 261 -5.51 22.05 -2.90
C MET A 261 -4.45 21.07 -2.39
N GLN A 262 -3.62 21.45 -1.42
CA GLN A 262 -2.65 20.54 -0.79
C GLN A 262 -3.34 19.33 -0.14
N LEU A 263 -4.43 19.55 0.61
CA LEU A 263 -5.20 18.45 1.22
C LEU A 263 -5.83 17.57 0.13
N GLN A 264 -6.48 18.18 -0.87
CA GLN A 264 -7.11 17.46 -1.98
C GLN A 264 -6.11 16.61 -2.76
N ASN A 265 -4.91 17.14 -3.03
CA ASN A 265 -3.85 16.43 -3.76
C ASN A 265 -3.29 15.24 -2.98
N ARG A 266 -3.47 15.20 -1.65
CA ARG A 266 -3.16 14.04 -0.82
C ARG A 266 -4.28 12.98 -0.81
N GLY A 267 -5.49 13.35 -1.21
CA GLY A 267 -6.65 12.45 -1.25
C GLY A 267 -7.84 12.90 -0.41
N ALA A 268 -7.74 14.05 0.28
CA ALA A 268 -8.80 14.53 1.15
C ALA A 268 -10.08 14.82 0.37
N THR A 269 -11.21 14.58 1.01
CA THR A 269 -12.54 14.89 0.46
C THR A 269 -13.22 15.96 1.29
N PHE A 270 -14.06 16.76 0.65
CA PHE A 270 -14.67 17.92 1.29
C PHE A 270 -16.19 17.85 1.22
N VAL A 271 -16.84 18.16 2.34
CA VAL A 271 -18.26 18.52 2.40
C VAL A 271 -18.35 19.94 2.93
N GLY A 272 -18.90 20.84 2.12
CA GLY A 272 -19.12 22.22 2.50
C GLY A 272 -20.45 22.34 3.24
N TYR A 273 -20.53 23.26 4.17
CA TYR A 273 -21.80 23.67 4.76
C TYR A 273 -21.86 25.17 4.95
N THR A 274 -23.08 25.71 4.92
CA THR A 274 -23.39 27.12 5.11
C THR A 274 -24.73 27.29 5.82
N VAL A 275 -24.86 28.37 6.60
CA VAL A 275 -26.14 28.79 7.22
C VAL A 275 -27.06 29.49 6.21
N GLU A 276 -26.50 29.91 5.07
CA GLU A 276 -27.18 30.67 4.03
C GLU A 276 -28.12 29.80 3.18
N ASN A 277 -28.85 30.45 2.28
CA ASN A 277 -29.86 29.85 1.42
C ASN A 277 -29.28 29.08 0.21
N GLU A 278 -30.16 28.50 -0.61
CA GLU A 278 -29.77 27.75 -1.81
C GLU A 278 -29.05 28.64 -2.84
N GLU A 279 -29.40 29.92 -2.97
CA GLU A 279 -28.75 30.85 -3.91
C GLU A 279 -27.26 31.02 -3.58
N TYR A 280 -26.95 31.19 -2.30
CA TYR A 280 -25.58 31.27 -1.82
C TYR A 280 -24.81 29.96 -2.06
N LYS A 281 -25.45 28.80 -1.85
CA LYS A 281 -24.84 27.51 -2.21
C LYS A 281 -24.49 27.42 -3.70
N GLN A 282 -25.33 27.93 -4.59
CA GLN A 282 -25.01 27.90 -6.03
C GLN A 282 -23.81 28.77 -6.36
N LEU A 283 -23.72 29.95 -5.73
CA LEU A 283 -22.54 30.80 -5.82
C LEU A 283 -21.29 30.11 -5.26
N ALA A 284 -21.40 29.47 -4.09
CA ALA A 284 -20.33 28.67 -3.47
C ALA A 284 -19.73 27.66 -4.43
N LEU A 285 -20.59 26.85 -5.03
CA LEU A 285 -20.20 25.76 -5.91
C LEU A 285 -19.46 26.29 -7.13
N LYS A 286 -19.92 27.41 -7.70
CA LYS A 286 -19.25 28.05 -8.82
C LYS A 286 -17.83 28.50 -8.46
N VAL A 287 -17.67 29.20 -7.33
CA VAL A 287 -16.35 29.66 -6.83
C VAL A 287 -15.41 28.46 -6.59
N LEU A 288 -15.91 27.41 -5.95
CA LEU A 288 -15.12 26.20 -5.68
C LEU A 288 -14.69 25.50 -6.98
N GLN A 289 -15.59 25.39 -7.96
CA GLN A 289 -15.30 24.79 -9.27
C GLN A 289 -14.26 25.61 -10.04
N GLU A 290 -14.42 26.93 -10.10
CA GLU A 290 -13.46 27.85 -10.74
C GLU A 290 -12.07 27.76 -10.08
N ALA A 291 -12.02 27.50 -8.77
CA ALA A 291 -10.78 27.29 -8.02
C ALA A 291 -10.18 25.88 -8.18
N GLY A 292 -10.85 24.95 -8.87
CA GLY A 292 -10.40 23.56 -9.03
C GLY A 292 -10.61 22.67 -7.78
N LEU A 293 -11.42 23.13 -6.83
CA LEU A 293 -11.73 22.41 -5.59
C LEU A 293 -12.94 21.50 -5.76
N LYS A 294 -12.78 20.24 -5.36
CA LYS A 294 -13.76 19.16 -5.51
C LYS A 294 -14.42 18.89 -4.16
N PHE A 295 -15.61 19.43 -4.00
CA PHE A 295 -16.47 19.14 -2.86
C PHE A 295 -17.47 18.05 -3.25
N LEU A 296 -17.60 17.02 -2.41
CA LEU A 296 -18.58 15.95 -2.58
C LEU A 296 -20.01 16.51 -2.52
N LYS A 297 -20.23 17.45 -1.60
CA LYS A 297 -21.53 18.08 -1.40
C LYS A 297 -21.37 19.44 -0.72
N VAL A 298 -22.32 20.34 -0.96
CA VAL A 298 -22.53 21.54 -0.16
C VAL A 298 -23.94 21.50 0.45
N ILE A 299 -24.01 21.59 1.76
CA ILE A 299 -25.23 21.62 2.57
C ILE A 299 -25.54 23.09 2.91
N TYR A 300 -26.80 23.50 2.84
CA TYR A 300 -27.23 24.88 3.09
C TYR A 300 -28.41 24.90 4.06
N GLY A 301 -28.74 26.09 4.57
CA GLY A 301 -29.76 26.27 5.60
C GLY A 301 -29.40 25.60 6.93
N CYS A 302 -28.11 25.44 7.20
CA CYS A 302 -27.66 24.87 8.47
C CYS A 302 -27.97 25.83 9.64
N PRO A 303 -28.21 25.30 10.86
CA PRO A 303 -28.40 26.15 12.03
C PRO A 303 -27.21 27.09 12.28
N PHE A 304 -27.51 28.35 12.65
CA PHE A 304 -26.52 29.33 13.11
C PHE A 304 -26.04 29.01 14.53
N SER A 305 -25.41 27.84 14.70
CA SER A 305 -24.82 27.40 15.95
C SER A 305 -23.32 27.20 15.80
N GLU A 306 -22.56 27.66 16.78
CA GLU A 306 -21.13 27.39 16.88
C GLU A 306 -20.86 25.90 17.16
N LYS A 307 -21.84 25.18 17.72
CA LYS A 307 -21.72 23.78 18.07
C LYS A 307 -22.09 22.90 16.87
N LYS A 308 -21.16 22.02 16.48
CA LYS A 308 -21.38 20.92 15.54
C LYS A 308 -20.99 19.61 16.21
N TYR A 309 -21.83 18.58 16.05
CA TYR A 309 -21.58 17.25 16.60
C TYR A 309 -21.52 16.24 15.45
N LEU A 310 -20.51 15.38 15.47
CA LEU A 310 -20.39 14.23 14.58
C LEU A 310 -20.65 12.98 15.41
N ILE A 311 -21.62 12.18 15.00
CA ILE A 311 -21.99 10.93 15.66
C ILE A 311 -21.60 9.79 14.74
N ASN A 312 -20.57 9.02 15.11
CA ASN A 312 -19.99 7.96 14.26
C ASN A 312 -20.37 6.55 14.72
N SER A 313 -20.96 6.41 15.90
CA SER A 313 -21.36 5.13 16.47
C SER A 313 -22.59 5.28 17.36
N GLU A 314 -23.28 4.17 17.60
CA GLU A 314 -24.38 4.09 18.56
C GLU A 314 -23.93 4.56 19.94
N ARG A 315 -22.71 4.21 20.35
CA ARG A 315 -22.12 4.65 21.61
C ARG A 315 -21.91 6.17 21.68
N ASP A 316 -21.54 6.82 20.58
CA ASP A 316 -21.42 8.29 20.53
C ASP A 316 -22.78 8.95 20.70
N LEU A 317 -23.81 8.35 20.10
CA LEU A 317 -25.19 8.81 20.23
C LEU A 317 -25.69 8.68 21.67
N GLU A 318 -25.54 7.50 22.28
CA GLU A 318 -25.93 7.23 23.66
C GLU A 318 -25.29 8.23 24.63
N ARG A 319 -23.98 8.47 24.49
CA ARG A 319 -23.26 9.47 25.29
C ARG A 319 -23.87 10.86 25.13
N LYS A 320 -24.22 11.25 23.91
CA LYS A 320 -24.82 12.57 23.67
C LYS A 320 -26.18 12.70 24.33
N VAL A 321 -26.98 11.64 24.35
CA VAL A 321 -28.30 11.62 25.03
C VAL A 321 -28.14 11.70 26.55
N ILE A 322 -27.11 11.06 27.13
CA ILE A 322 -26.82 11.13 28.58
C ILE A 322 -26.34 12.54 28.99
N GLU A 323 -25.68 13.27 28.09
CA GLU A 323 -25.20 14.64 28.32
C GLU A 323 -26.31 15.71 28.24
N LEU A 324 -27.52 15.38 27.81
CA LEU A 324 -28.68 16.29 27.70
C LEU A 324 -29.43 16.41 29.02
#